data_AF-D8RLY6-F1
#
_entry.id   AF-D8RLY6-F1
#
_cell.length_a   1.000
_cell.length_b   1.000
_cell.length_c   1.000
_cell.angle_alpha   90.00
_cell.angle_beta   90.00
_cell.angle_gamma   90.00
#
_symmetry.space_group_name_H-M   'P 1'
#
loop_
_entity.id
_entity.type
_entity.pdbx_description
1 polymer ?
#
loop_
_entity_poly.entity_id
_entity_poly.type
_entity_poly.pdbx_seq_one_letter_code
_entity_poly.pdbx_strand_id
1 'polypeptide(L)'
;MGKHRVVTSNKAKGFGILNLAWGIGSVAGPVLSGLLAQPCSQYGIRSCPRILTSYPFLLPCVAAAIFSTAAVFASLSLRETRPNRVPYVQVNGSKPKEDCHQCVLEMGTDPSIKVTESGDEEESTKFVVIPDGTSDDKNRTVPLLRDRNVLLTSFCYSLTGLIFITTDELFPIFGAASERVGGLGLSSSSLGLILGEGGVVLFLYTLLLYPLVSQKLGPLNCFLLGLITSVPLWLVFPAASLLSHARPAQWTLLTVAMAARSAIACTTFTGVLVLISNSASSGNMGAVMGLSHSLCSFFRAVGPAFGGTIWSYAVRQTFPLHQFLAWLAISIIALFTFSIAMLLPPSLNLPAL
;
A
#
# COMPACT_ATOMS: atom_id res chain seq x y z
N MET A 1 -21.90 16.24 -12.69
CA MET A 1 -21.18 14.98 -13.01
C MET A 1 -19.66 15.15 -13.25
N GLY A 2 -19.17 16.25 -13.84
CA GLY A 2 -17.74 16.43 -14.13
C GLY A 2 -16.79 16.53 -12.92
N LYS A 3 -17.18 17.24 -11.85
CA LYS A 3 -16.32 17.43 -10.64
C LYS A 3 -15.96 16.13 -9.91
N HIS A 4 -16.90 15.17 -9.81
CA HIS A 4 -16.64 13.90 -9.12
C HIS A 4 -15.61 13.02 -9.82
N ARG A 5 -15.58 13.03 -11.16
CA ARG A 5 -14.62 12.27 -11.98
C ARG A 5 -13.20 12.82 -11.82
N VAL A 6 -13.04 14.12 -11.59
CA VAL A 6 -11.72 14.75 -11.38
C VAL A 6 -11.13 14.39 -10.01
N VAL A 7 -11.95 14.38 -8.95
CA VAL A 7 -11.47 14.06 -7.58
C VAL A 7 -11.06 12.59 -7.44
N THR A 8 -11.82 11.66 -8.02
CA THR A 8 -11.42 10.23 -8.06
C THR A 8 -10.17 10.00 -8.91
N SER A 9 -10.05 10.69 -10.05
CA SER A 9 -8.86 10.63 -10.88
C SER A 9 -7.61 11.09 -10.13
N ASN A 10 -7.70 12.16 -9.33
CA ASN A 10 -6.55 12.66 -8.56
C ASN A 10 -6.15 11.72 -7.42
N LYS A 11 -7.11 11.10 -6.71
CA LYS A 11 -6.80 10.09 -5.68
C LYS A 11 -6.12 8.86 -6.29
N ALA A 12 -6.66 8.32 -7.38
CA ALA A 12 -6.08 7.16 -8.06
C ALA A 12 -4.66 7.45 -8.58
N LYS A 13 -4.42 8.66 -9.12
CA LYS A 13 -3.06 9.11 -9.49
C LYS A 13 -2.13 9.19 -8.29
N GLY A 14 -2.61 9.73 -7.16
CA GLY A 14 -1.84 9.79 -5.90
C GLY A 14 -1.43 8.42 -5.37
N PHE A 15 -2.36 7.45 -5.30
CA PHE A 15 -2.04 6.07 -4.90
C PHE A 15 -1.15 5.35 -5.92
N GLY A 16 -1.24 5.70 -7.20
CA GLY A 16 -0.29 5.26 -8.22
C GLY A 16 1.15 5.74 -7.94
N ILE A 17 1.32 7.00 -7.53
CA ILE A 17 2.64 7.55 -7.16
C ILE A 17 3.22 6.82 -5.93
N LEU A 18 2.40 6.39 -4.97
CA LEU A 18 2.88 5.59 -3.83
C LEU A 18 3.49 4.25 -4.30
N ASN A 19 2.84 3.57 -5.24
CA ASN A 19 3.39 2.33 -5.83
C ASN A 19 4.62 2.60 -6.70
N LEU A 20 4.67 3.75 -7.36
CA LEU A 20 5.85 4.18 -8.11
C LEU A 20 7.06 4.36 -7.18
N ALA A 21 6.86 5.04 -6.04
CA ALA A 21 7.89 5.23 -5.03
C ALA A 21 8.36 3.89 -4.45
N TRP A 22 7.44 2.95 -4.22
CA TRP A 22 7.77 1.59 -3.80
C TRP A 22 8.64 0.86 -4.85
N GLY A 23 8.28 0.94 -6.13
CA GLY A 23 9.05 0.34 -7.23
C GLY A 23 10.45 0.94 -7.37
N ILE A 24 10.59 2.25 -7.22
CA ILE A 24 11.91 2.91 -7.21
C ILE A 24 12.74 2.40 -6.01
N GLY A 25 12.13 2.34 -4.83
CA GLY A 25 12.78 1.84 -3.62
C GLY A 25 13.23 0.38 -3.72
N SER A 26 12.42 -0.49 -4.35
CA SER A 26 12.75 -1.91 -4.51
C SER A 26 13.88 -2.16 -5.51
N VAL A 27 14.12 -1.26 -6.46
CA VAL A 27 15.26 -1.33 -7.39
C VAL A 27 16.49 -0.65 -6.79
N ALA A 28 16.35 0.61 -6.38
CA ALA A 28 17.47 1.42 -5.88
C ALA A 28 18.01 0.89 -4.55
N GLY A 29 17.15 0.37 -3.67
CA GLY A 29 17.52 -0.12 -2.35
C GLY A 29 18.53 -1.26 -2.39
N PRO A 30 18.23 -2.41 -3.03
CA PRO A 30 19.18 -3.52 -3.15
C PRO A 30 20.46 -3.14 -3.92
N VAL A 31 20.36 -2.31 -4.96
CA VAL A 31 21.53 -1.85 -5.71
C VAL A 31 22.48 -1.04 -4.82
N LEU A 32 21.96 0.00 -4.14
CA LEU A 32 22.76 0.81 -3.22
C LEU A 32 23.29 -0.03 -2.04
N SER A 33 22.45 -0.92 -1.50
CA SER A 33 22.84 -1.77 -0.37
C SER A 33 23.93 -2.76 -0.75
N GLY A 34 23.87 -3.36 -1.94
CA GLY A 34 24.88 -4.28 -2.45
C GLY A 34 26.20 -3.58 -2.83
N LEU A 35 26.15 -2.34 -3.33
CA LEU A 35 27.36 -1.55 -3.61
C LEU A 35 28.08 -1.08 -2.35
N LEU A 36 27.35 -0.84 -1.27
CA LEU A 36 27.87 -0.35 0.00
C LEU A 36 28.21 -1.47 0.99
N ALA A 37 27.74 -2.70 0.76
CA ALA A 37 28.05 -3.85 1.60
C ALA A 37 29.52 -4.26 1.44
N GLN A 38 30.17 -4.62 2.56
CA GLN A 38 31.54 -5.21 2.57
C GLN A 38 32.58 -4.45 1.70
N PRO A 39 32.75 -3.13 1.87
CA PRO A 39 33.57 -2.31 0.98
C PRO A 39 35.05 -2.75 0.95
N CYS A 40 35.58 -3.24 2.09
CA CYS A 40 36.96 -3.71 2.19
C CYS A 40 37.22 -4.93 1.30
N SER A 41 36.28 -5.88 1.29
CA SER A 41 36.38 -7.14 0.56
C SER A 41 36.07 -6.92 -0.93
N GLN A 42 35.01 -6.16 -1.21
CA GLN A 42 34.49 -5.95 -2.56
C GLN A 42 35.41 -5.08 -3.43
N TYR A 43 36.06 -4.05 -2.85
CA TYR A 43 36.92 -3.11 -3.59
C TYR A 43 38.42 -3.29 -3.30
N GLY A 44 38.81 -4.31 -2.51
CA GLY A 44 40.23 -4.62 -2.26
C GLY A 44 41.03 -3.50 -1.58
N ILE A 45 40.42 -2.78 -0.63
CA ILE A 45 41.03 -1.62 0.03
C ILE A 45 42.19 -2.08 0.94
N ARG A 46 43.44 -1.75 0.57
CA ARG A 46 44.68 -2.19 1.27
C ARG A 46 44.79 -1.76 2.74
N SER A 47 44.19 -0.64 3.12
CA SER A 47 44.21 -0.14 4.50
C SER A 47 42.78 0.13 4.97
N CYS A 48 42.01 -0.93 5.18
CA CYS A 48 40.62 -0.76 5.56
C CYS A 48 40.49 -0.33 7.04
N PRO A 49 39.72 0.73 7.35
CA PRO A 49 39.46 1.15 8.72
C PRO A 49 38.82 0.04 9.56
N ARG A 50 39.24 -0.07 10.83
CA ARG A 50 38.76 -1.10 11.78
C ARG A 50 37.24 -1.14 11.94
N ILE A 51 36.57 0.02 11.80
CA ILE A 51 35.12 0.13 11.91
C ILE A 51 34.40 -0.58 10.73
N LEU A 52 34.95 -0.51 9.52
CA LEU A 52 34.37 -1.09 8.31
C LEU A 52 34.62 -2.60 8.21
N THR A 53 35.67 -3.11 8.85
CA THR A 53 35.92 -4.54 8.98
C THR A 53 35.04 -5.19 10.04
N SER A 54 34.81 -4.52 11.18
CA SER A 54 33.94 -5.04 12.25
C SER A 54 32.46 -4.93 11.92
N TYR A 55 32.06 -3.89 11.18
CA TYR A 55 30.67 -3.63 10.79
C TYR A 55 30.54 -3.51 9.26
N PRO A 56 30.52 -4.63 8.52
CA PRO A 56 30.50 -4.63 7.05
C PRO A 56 29.23 -4.03 6.41
N PHE A 57 28.17 -3.87 7.19
CA PHE A 57 26.89 -3.27 6.77
C PHE A 57 26.64 -1.89 7.37
N LEU A 58 27.67 -1.24 7.95
CA LEU A 58 27.53 0.10 8.52
C LEU A 58 27.17 1.15 7.46
N LEU A 59 27.86 1.13 6.32
CA LEU A 59 27.64 2.08 5.22
C LEU A 59 26.21 2.06 4.65
N PRO A 60 25.62 0.89 4.28
CA PRO A 60 24.25 0.88 3.80
C PRO A 60 23.24 1.36 4.84
N CYS A 61 23.46 1.07 6.13
CA CYS A 61 22.62 1.58 7.22
C CYS A 61 22.71 3.11 7.36
N VAL A 62 23.91 3.69 7.27
CA VAL A 62 24.12 5.15 7.33
C VAL A 62 23.48 5.83 6.11
N ALA A 63 23.65 5.27 4.91
CA ALA A 63 23.03 5.80 3.70
C ALA A 63 21.48 5.81 3.80
N ALA A 64 20.90 4.71 4.29
CA ALA A 64 19.46 4.61 4.52
C ALA A 64 18.98 5.62 5.59
N ALA A 65 19.77 5.84 6.65
CA ALA A 65 19.46 6.83 7.68
C ALA A 65 19.45 8.25 7.10
N ILE A 66 20.48 8.62 6.33
CA ILE A 66 20.58 9.94 5.68
C ILE A 66 19.38 10.17 4.75
N PHE A 67 19.04 9.19 3.92
CA PHE A 67 17.87 9.27 3.03
C PHE A 67 16.57 9.47 3.81
N SER A 68 16.37 8.71 4.89
CA SER A 68 15.17 8.81 5.73
C SER A 68 15.08 10.16 6.44
N THR A 69 16.19 10.66 6.98
CA THR A 69 16.25 11.98 7.62
C THR A 69 15.95 13.09 6.61
N ALA A 70 16.51 13.02 5.40
CA ALA A 70 16.22 13.97 4.34
C ALA A 70 14.73 13.97 3.96
N ALA A 71 14.10 12.79 3.89
CA ALA A 71 12.67 12.66 3.63
C ALA A 71 11.81 13.31 4.74
N VAL A 72 12.23 13.20 6.01
CA VAL A 72 11.57 13.89 7.13
C VAL A 72 11.70 15.41 7.01
N PHE A 73 12.88 15.93 6.67
CA PHE A 73 13.02 17.38 6.45
C PHE A 73 12.19 17.86 5.25
N ALA A 74 12.10 17.07 4.18
CA ALA A 74 11.25 17.39 3.04
C ALA A 74 9.75 17.41 3.42
N SER A 75 9.31 16.53 4.33
CA SER A 75 7.92 16.51 4.77
C SER A 75 7.50 17.74 5.57
N LEU A 76 8.45 18.43 6.23
CA LEU A 76 8.20 19.72 6.90
C LEU A 76 7.82 20.84 5.91
N SER A 77 8.17 20.69 4.63
CA SER A 77 7.81 21.66 3.57
C SER A 77 6.42 21.39 2.98
N LEU A 78 5.76 20.30 3.35
CA LEU A 78 4.42 19.98 2.85
C LEU A 78 3.39 20.92 3.48
N ARG A 79 2.54 21.49 2.63
CA ARG A 79 1.43 22.33 3.06
C ARG A 79 0.34 21.46 3.69
N GLU A 80 -0.19 21.91 4.82
CA GLU A 80 -1.33 21.25 5.47
C GLU A 80 -2.50 21.14 4.48
N THR A 81 -3.04 19.92 4.34
CA THR A 81 -4.12 19.61 3.40
C THR A 81 -5.49 19.66 4.07
N ARG A 82 -5.55 19.53 5.40
CA ARG A 82 -6.78 19.69 6.16
C ARG A 82 -7.07 21.18 6.32
N PRO A 83 -8.14 21.73 5.73
CA PRO A 83 -8.50 23.13 5.97
C PRO A 83 -8.74 23.34 7.46
N ASN A 84 -8.19 24.42 8.02
CA ASN A 84 -8.59 24.90 9.35
C ASN A 84 -10.12 24.99 9.35
N ARG A 85 -10.78 24.25 10.26
CA ARG A 85 -12.24 24.28 10.37
C ARG A 85 -12.63 25.71 10.73
N VAL A 86 -13.20 26.42 9.76
CA VAL A 86 -13.82 27.71 10.02
C VAL A 86 -14.93 27.46 11.05
N PRO A 87 -14.96 28.18 12.20
CA PRO A 87 -16.03 28.05 13.16
C PRO A 87 -17.34 28.39 12.44
N TYR A 88 -18.26 27.44 12.41
CA TYR A 88 -19.58 27.70 11.85
C TYR A 88 -20.39 28.49 12.86
N VAL A 89 -21.10 29.50 12.38
CA VAL A 89 -22.06 30.26 13.17
C VAL A 89 -23.41 29.58 13.02
N GLN A 90 -23.91 28.95 14.10
CA GLN A 90 -25.29 28.51 14.16
C GLN A 90 -26.17 29.69 14.56
N VAL A 91 -27.05 30.13 13.66
CA VAL A 91 -28.12 31.09 14.01
C VAL A 91 -29.28 30.26 14.57
N ASN A 92 -29.52 30.38 15.87
CA ASN A 92 -30.71 29.78 16.48
C ASN A 92 -31.94 30.63 16.15
N GLY A 93 -32.98 29.98 15.62
CA GLY A 93 -34.33 30.53 15.58
C GLY A 93 -34.77 31.12 14.25
N SER A 94 -35.06 30.27 13.26
CA SER A 94 -36.22 30.33 12.35
C SER A 94 -35.97 29.43 11.13
N LYS A 95 -37.06 28.90 10.55
CA LYS A 95 -37.03 27.92 9.44
C LYS A 95 -36.12 28.40 8.29
N PRO A 96 -35.42 27.49 7.58
CA PRO A 96 -34.53 27.87 6.50
C PRO A 96 -35.35 28.51 5.37
N LYS A 97 -35.11 29.79 5.07
CA LYS A 97 -35.49 30.39 3.79
C LYS A 97 -34.45 29.98 2.75
N GLU A 98 -34.92 29.51 1.60
CA GLU A 98 -34.15 28.84 0.55
C GLU A 98 -33.18 29.76 -0.23
N ASP A 99 -33.09 31.05 0.07
CA ASP A 99 -32.24 31.98 -0.67
C ASP A 99 -31.24 32.71 0.23
N CYS A 100 -30.08 32.09 0.48
CA CYS A 100 -28.88 32.84 0.81
C CYS A 100 -27.66 32.16 0.18
N HIS A 101 -27.51 32.39 -1.11
CA HIS A 101 -26.22 32.21 -1.75
C HIS A 101 -25.30 33.33 -1.26
N GLN A 102 -24.21 32.92 -0.60
CA GLN A 102 -22.94 33.66 -0.48
C GLN A 102 -22.74 34.52 0.77
N CYS A 103 -22.40 33.88 1.90
CA CYS A 103 -21.61 34.53 2.95
C CYS A 103 -20.12 34.39 2.60
N VAL A 104 -19.55 35.38 1.92
CA VAL A 104 -18.09 35.53 1.81
C VAL A 104 -17.63 36.20 3.10
N LEU A 105 -16.91 35.46 3.94
CA LEU A 105 -16.16 36.04 5.04
C LEU A 105 -14.85 36.59 4.47
N GLU A 106 -14.80 37.90 4.18
CA GLU A 106 -13.54 38.61 3.99
C GLU A 106 -12.81 38.72 5.34
N MET A 107 -11.61 38.15 5.43
CA MET A 107 -10.74 38.30 6.60
C MET A 107 -10.07 39.68 6.55
N GLY A 108 -10.64 40.64 7.28
CA GLY A 108 -9.90 41.81 7.76
C GLY A 108 -9.06 41.47 8.99
N THR A 109 -7.86 42.04 9.08
CA THR A 109 -6.89 41.89 10.18
C THR A 109 -7.29 42.73 11.40
N ASP A 110 -8.28 42.29 12.17
CA ASP A 110 -8.47 42.71 13.58
C ASP A 110 -9.40 41.75 14.35
N PRO A 111 -9.11 41.33 15.60
CA PRO A 111 -9.87 40.29 16.31
C PRO A 111 -11.08 40.85 17.09
N SER A 112 -11.68 41.96 16.64
CA SER A 112 -12.91 42.48 17.24
C SER A 112 -13.94 42.81 16.17
N ILE A 113 -14.94 41.92 16.03
CA ILE A 113 -16.12 42.15 15.21
C ILE A 113 -16.99 43.17 15.95
N LYS A 114 -16.93 44.44 15.57
CA LYS A 114 -17.95 45.43 15.92
C LYS A 114 -18.95 45.48 14.76
N VAL A 115 -20.16 44.98 15.00
CA VAL A 115 -21.31 45.26 14.13
C VAL A 115 -21.91 46.57 14.63
N THR A 116 -21.87 47.63 13.82
CA THR A 116 -22.60 48.86 14.09
C THR A 116 -24.00 48.71 13.52
N GLU A 117 -24.99 48.57 14.40
CA GLU A 117 -26.40 48.71 14.04
C GLU A 117 -26.74 50.19 13.88
N SER A 118 -27.43 50.51 12.79
CA SER A 118 -28.26 51.70 12.69
C SER A 118 -29.71 51.25 12.52
N GLY A 119 -30.51 51.40 13.57
CA GLY A 119 -31.98 51.25 13.52
C GLY A 119 -32.53 50.10 14.37
N ASP A 120 -32.87 50.45 15.61
CA ASP A 120 -34.01 50.03 16.45
C ASP A 120 -34.61 48.62 16.25
N GLU A 121 -34.23 47.67 17.12
CA GLU A 121 -35.06 47.02 18.17
C GLU A 121 -34.31 45.77 18.69
N GLU A 122 -34.17 45.68 20.02
CA GLU A 122 -33.38 44.66 20.72
C GLU A 122 -33.96 43.24 20.56
N GLU A 123 -33.27 42.36 19.83
CA GLU A 123 -33.32 40.91 20.09
C GLU A 123 -31.89 40.37 20.19
N SER A 124 -31.45 40.09 21.43
CA SER A 124 -30.11 39.58 21.75
C SER A 124 -29.90 38.20 21.13
N THR A 125 -29.38 38.17 19.90
CA THR A 125 -28.98 36.92 19.24
C THR A 125 -27.69 36.44 19.88
N LYS A 126 -27.78 35.48 20.81
CA LYS A 126 -26.62 34.85 21.44
C LYS A 126 -25.86 34.01 20.42
N PHE A 127 -24.74 34.53 19.92
CA PHE A 127 -23.76 33.76 19.17
C PHE A 127 -22.93 32.89 20.14
N VAL A 128 -23.18 31.59 20.14
CA VAL A 128 -22.34 30.64 20.89
C VAL A 128 -21.14 30.28 20.01
N VAL A 129 -19.98 30.87 20.31
CA VAL A 129 -18.69 30.38 19.82
C VAL A 129 -18.35 29.13 20.63
N ILE A 130 -18.51 27.95 20.04
CA ILE A 130 -18.08 26.69 20.65
C ILE A 130 -16.54 26.66 20.55
N PRO A 131 -15.80 26.70 21.67
CA PRO A 131 -14.36 26.48 21.63
C PRO A 131 -14.12 24.99 21.45
N ASP A 132 -13.83 24.55 20.22
CA ASP A 132 -13.63 23.13 19.93
C ASP A 132 -12.20 22.71 20.30
N GLY A 133 -12.04 22.33 21.57
CA GLY A 133 -10.78 21.84 22.12
C GLY A 133 -10.87 20.59 23.00
N THR A 134 -12.04 20.06 23.39
CA THR A 134 -12.04 19.10 24.51
C THR A 134 -12.96 17.87 24.48
N SER A 135 -13.79 17.56 23.47
CA SER A 135 -14.73 16.45 23.69
C SER A 135 -15.24 15.56 22.55
N ASP A 136 -14.70 15.55 21.31
CA ASP A 136 -15.32 14.69 20.28
C ASP A 136 -14.42 13.98 19.24
N ASP A 137 -13.10 14.09 19.31
CA ASP A 137 -12.22 13.33 18.39
C ASP A 137 -12.08 11.84 18.78
N LYS A 138 -12.10 11.50 20.09
CA LYS A 138 -12.07 10.10 20.57
C LYS A 138 -13.40 9.37 20.31
N ASN A 139 -14.52 10.07 20.30
CA ASN A 139 -15.86 9.48 20.06
C ASN A 139 -16.16 9.25 18.58
N ARG A 140 -15.37 9.81 17.65
CA ARG A 140 -15.51 9.57 16.20
C ARG A 140 -14.75 8.35 15.68
N THR A 141 -13.68 7.90 16.37
CA THR A 141 -12.91 6.71 15.98
C THR A 141 -13.64 5.39 16.26
N VAL A 142 -14.45 5.32 17.32
CA VAL A 142 -15.17 4.11 17.73
C VAL A 142 -16.31 3.73 16.75
N PRO A 143 -17.11 4.68 16.20
CA PRO A 143 -18.06 4.39 15.13
C PRO A 143 -17.41 3.92 13.82
N LEU A 144 -16.18 4.34 13.51
CA LEU A 144 -15.49 3.96 12.27
C LEU A 144 -15.11 2.48 12.25
N LEU A 145 -14.73 1.92 13.40
CA LEU A 145 -14.50 0.48 13.57
C LEU A 145 -15.77 -0.34 13.38
N ARG A 146 -16.94 0.29 13.38
CA ARG A 146 -18.23 -0.38 13.21
C ARG A 146 -18.74 -0.31 11.77
N ASP A 147 -18.10 0.49 10.91
CA ASP A 147 -18.44 0.52 9.49
C ASP A 147 -17.96 -0.77 8.82
N ARG A 148 -18.93 -1.55 8.34
CA ARG A 148 -18.72 -2.81 7.63
C ARG A 148 -17.78 -2.64 6.43
N ASN A 149 -17.88 -1.55 5.68
CA ASN A 149 -17.09 -1.35 4.47
C ASN A 149 -15.62 -1.05 4.81
N VAL A 150 -15.37 -0.29 5.87
CA VAL A 150 -14.01 0.00 6.37
C VAL A 150 -13.35 -1.28 6.86
N LEU A 151 -14.04 -2.07 7.68
CA LEU A 151 -13.49 -3.34 8.17
C LEU A 151 -13.22 -4.32 7.03
N LEU A 152 -14.17 -4.47 6.10
CA LEU A 152 -14.07 -5.43 5.00
C LEU A 152 -12.91 -5.06 4.04
N THR A 153 -12.81 -3.79 3.63
CA THR A 153 -11.70 -3.31 2.79
C THR A 153 -10.34 -3.44 3.48
N SER A 154 -10.27 -3.13 4.78
CA SER A 154 -9.04 -3.28 5.59
C SER A 154 -8.60 -4.73 5.70
N PHE A 155 -9.55 -5.65 5.93
CA PHE A 155 -9.26 -7.08 6.03
C PHE A 155 -8.80 -7.66 4.69
N CYS A 156 -9.48 -7.32 3.59
CA CYS A 156 -9.06 -7.70 2.23
C CYS A 156 -7.64 -7.20 1.90
N TYR A 157 -7.31 -5.96 2.25
CA TYR A 157 -5.96 -5.42 2.09
C TYR A 157 -4.92 -6.18 2.91
N SER A 158 -5.28 -6.57 4.13
CA SER A 158 -4.37 -7.29 5.04
C SER A 158 -4.08 -8.71 4.56
N LEU A 159 -5.09 -9.43 4.09
CA LEU A 159 -4.91 -10.75 3.45
C LEU A 159 -4.13 -10.64 2.14
N THR A 160 -4.38 -9.60 1.35
CA THR A 160 -3.55 -9.32 0.15
C THR A 160 -2.10 -9.09 0.55
N GLY A 161 -1.86 -8.29 1.60
CA GLY A 161 -0.53 -8.11 2.19
C GLY A 161 0.14 -9.43 2.56
N LEU A 162 -0.59 -10.32 3.26
CA LEU A 162 -0.13 -11.66 3.65
C LEU A 162 0.26 -12.50 2.42
N ILE A 163 -0.60 -12.59 1.41
CA ILE A 163 -0.36 -13.37 0.18
C ILE A 163 0.95 -12.93 -0.46
N PHE A 164 1.08 -11.63 -0.73
CA PHE A 164 2.24 -11.10 -1.45
C PHE A 164 3.53 -11.23 -0.65
N ILE A 165 3.53 -10.94 0.66
CA ILE A 165 4.74 -11.07 1.47
C ILE A 165 5.17 -12.53 1.63
N THR A 166 4.21 -13.45 1.74
CA THR A 166 4.50 -14.87 1.88
C THR A 166 5.17 -15.36 0.60
N THR A 167 4.72 -14.91 -0.57
CA THR A 167 5.39 -15.21 -1.84
C THR A 167 6.77 -14.57 -1.95
N ASP A 168 6.94 -13.30 -1.54
CA ASP A 168 8.24 -12.61 -1.63
C ASP A 168 9.33 -13.33 -0.81
N GLU A 169 8.96 -13.91 0.33
CA GLU A 169 9.87 -14.68 1.17
C GLU A 169 10.00 -16.15 0.75
N LEU A 170 8.89 -16.76 0.34
CA LEU A 170 8.90 -18.16 -0.08
C LEU A 170 9.71 -18.35 -1.37
N PHE A 171 9.66 -17.40 -2.30
CA PHE A 171 10.32 -17.55 -3.59
C PHE A 171 11.86 -17.69 -3.49
N PRO A 172 12.60 -16.83 -2.76
CA PRO A 172 14.04 -17.02 -2.56
C PRO A 172 14.36 -18.33 -1.83
N ILE A 173 13.58 -18.71 -0.82
CA ILE A 173 13.77 -19.96 -0.08
C ILE A 173 13.59 -21.18 -1.00
N PHE A 174 12.51 -21.19 -1.78
CA PHE A 174 12.21 -22.20 -2.79
C PHE A 174 13.27 -22.24 -3.89
N GLY A 175 13.68 -21.07 -4.38
CA GLY A 175 14.63 -20.93 -5.47
C GLY A 175 16.05 -21.35 -5.10
N ALA A 176 16.48 -21.07 -3.87
CA ALA A 176 17.78 -21.50 -3.35
C ALA A 176 17.81 -22.98 -2.93
N ALA A 177 16.66 -23.58 -2.61
CA ALA A 177 16.58 -24.99 -2.24
C ALA A 177 17.09 -25.91 -3.37
N SER A 178 17.77 -26.99 -3.00
CA SER A 178 18.34 -27.92 -3.98
C SER A 178 17.25 -28.63 -4.79
N GLU A 179 17.57 -28.95 -6.05
CA GLU A 179 16.68 -29.70 -6.93
C GLU A 179 16.26 -31.07 -6.37
N ARG A 180 17.09 -31.68 -5.51
CA ARG A 180 16.80 -32.97 -4.86
C ARG A 180 15.57 -32.93 -3.96
N VAL A 181 15.24 -31.77 -3.39
CA VAL A 181 14.07 -31.57 -2.52
C VAL A 181 12.96 -30.78 -3.23
N GLY A 182 12.97 -30.77 -4.57
CA GLY A 182 11.95 -30.08 -5.37
C GLY A 182 12.14 -28.56 -5.49
N GLY A 183 13.28 -28.01 -5.07
CA GLY A 183 13.66 -26.61 -5.28
C GLY A 183 14.26 -26.33 -6.67
N LEU A 184 14.71 -25.10 -6.92
CA LEU A 184 15.25 -24.70 -8.23
C LEU A 184 16.78 -24.73 -8.34
N GLY A 185 17.50 -24.78 -7.22
CA GLY A 185 18.97 -24.77 -7.18
C GLY A 185 19.58 -23.50 -7.77
N LEU A 186 18.88 -22.36 -7.72
CA LEU A 186 19.34 -21.10 -8.28
C LEU A 186 20.45 -20.47 -7.43
N SER A 187 21.45 -19.91 -8.10
CA SER A 187 22.48 -19.12 -7.43
C SER A 187 21.91 -17.81 -6.87
N SER A 188 22.56 -17.23 -5.87
CA SER A 188 22.17 -15.92 -5.31
C SER A 188 22.16 -14.82 -6.37
N SER A 189 23.07 -14.89 -7.35
CA SER A 189 23.11 -13.94 -8.46
C SER A 189 21.88 -14.06 -9.38
N SER A 190 21.47 -15.29 -9.67
CA SER A 190 20.29 -15.60 -10.48
C SER A 190 19.00 -15.14 -9.81
N LEU A 191 18.88 -15.40 -8.50
CA LEU A 191 17.76 -14.91 -7.69
C LEU A 191 17.72 -13.39 -7.67
N GLY A 192 18.87 -12.74 -7.51
CA GLY A 192 18.97 -11.27 -7.56
C GLY A 192 18.48 -10.68 -8.89
N LEU A 193 18.79 -11.32 -10.03
CA LEU A 193 18.32 -10.88 -11.34
C LEU A 193 16.80 -11.01 -11.49
N ILE A 194 16.23 -12.16 -11.12
CA ILE A 194 14.78 -12.41 -11.21
C ILE A 194 13.99 -11.46 -10.29
N LEU A 195 14.48 -11.25 -9.06
CA LEU A 195 13.85 -10.32 -8.12
C LEU A 195 14.01 -8.86 -8.56
N GLY A 196 15.18 -8.49 -9.09
CA GLY A 196 15.46 -7.15 -9.59
C GLY A 196 14.58 -6.76 -10.78
N GLU A 197 14.34 -7.70 -11.69
CA GLU A 197 13.40 -7.52 -12.81
C GLU A 197 12.01 -7.10 -12.32
N GLY A 198 11.50 -7.73 -11.26
CA GLY A 198 10.17 -7.43 -10.72
C GLY A 198 10.01 -5.95 -10.33
N GLY A 199 11.06 -5.32 -9.80
CA GLY A 199 11.05 -3.89 -9.50
C GLY A 199 10.98 -3.00 -10.74
N VAL A 200 11.68 -3.37 -11.81
CA VAL A 200 11.64 -2.67 -13.10
C VAL A 200 10.26 -2.80 -13.75
N VAL A 201 9.69 -4.01 -13.74
CA VAL A 201 8.34 -4.25 -14.28
C VAL A 201 7.29 -3.49 -13.48
N LEU A 202 7.39 -3.50 -12.14
CA LEU A 202 6.51 -2.71 -11.27
C LEU A 202 6.58 -1.22 -11.65
N PHE A 203 7.78 -0.65 -11.76
CA PHE A 203 7.98 0.74 -12.14
C PHE A 203 7.34 1.09 -13.49
N LEU A 204 7.65 0.31 -14.55
CA LEU A 204 7.13 0.55 -15.89
C LEU A 204 5.60 0.36 -15.95
N TYR A 205 5.08 -0.66 -15.28
CA TYR A 205 3.66 -0.95 -15.24
C TYR A 205 2.89 0.18 -14.54
N THR A 206 3.36 0.64 -13.37
CA THR A 206 2.72 1.74 -12.63
C THR A 206 2.69 3.02 -13.45
N LEU A 207 3.75 3.32 -14.21
CA LEU A 207 3.86 4.56 -14.98
C LEU A 207 3.05 4.54 -16.29
N LEU A 208 3.09 3.43 -17.04
CA LEU A 208 2.56 3.36 -18.41
C LEU A 208 1.18 2.69 -18.48
N LEU A 209 1.01 1.54 -17.81
CA LEU A 209 -0.11 0.63 -18.03
C LEU A 209 -1.23 0.82 -17.00
N TYR A 210 -0.87 0.97 -15.73
CA TYR A 210 -1.83 1.09 -14.63
C TYR A 210 -2.87 2.21 -14.84
N PRO A 211 -2.50 3.45 -15.26
CA PRO A 211 -3.48 4.51 -15.48
C PRO A 211 -4.55 4.15 -16.53
N LEU A 212 -4.17 3.38 -17.56
CA LEU A 212 -5.07 2.92 -18.61
C LEU A 212 -6.02 1.84 -18.08
N VAL A 213 -5.49 0.90 -17.30
CA VAL A 213 -6.27 -0.19 -16.69
C VAL A 213 -7.26 0.38 -15.66
N SER A 214 -6.80 1.29 -14.80
CA SER A 214 -7.61 1.88 -13.73
C SER A 214 -8.75 2.73 -14.27
N GLN A 215 -8.55 3.46 -15.38
CA GLN A 215 -9.60 4.26 -16.01
C GLN A 215 -10.68 3.42 -16.68
N LYS A 216 -10.33 2.25 -17.22
CA LYS A 216 -11.28 1.36 -17.91
C LYS A 216 -12.07 0.47 -16.97
N LEU A 217 -11.39 -0.15 -16.00
CA LEU A 217 -12.00 -1.18 -15.16
C LEU A 217 -12.57 -0.62 -13.85
N GLY A 218 -12.04 0.49 -13.36
CA GLY A 218 -12.35 1.02 -12.03
C GLY A 218 -11.66 0.23 -10.90
N PRO A 219 -11.59 0.80 -9.68
CA PRO A 219 -10.79 0.24 -8.58
C PRO A 219 -11.22 -1.16 -8.12
N LEU A 220 -12.53 -1.42 -8.00
CA LEU A 220 -13.04 -2.71 -7.52
C LEU A 220 -12.71 -3.83 -8.50
N ASN A 221 -12.94 -3.63 -9.80
CA ASN A 221 -12.63 -4.65 -10.79
C ASN A 221 -11.12 -4.86 -10.95
N CYS A 222 -10.30 -3.81 -10.79
CA CYS A 222 -8.85 -3.97 -10.73
C CYS A 222 -8.44 -4.89 -9.57
N PHE A 223 -9.04 -4.68 -8.39
CA PHE A 223 -8.78 -5.51 -7.21
C PHE A 223 -9.23 -6.96 -7.40
N LEU A 224 -10.47 -7.17 -7.87
CA LEU A 224 -11.02 -8.51 -8.10
C LEU A 224 -10.26 -9.27 -9.20
N LEU A 225 -9.99 -8.61 -10.33
CA LEU A 225 -9.24 -9.20 -11.43
C LEU A 225 -7.82 -9.54 -11.00
N GLY A 226 -7.16 -8.67 -10.24
CA GLY A 226 -5.83 -8.93 -9.69
C GLY A 226 -5.81 -10.16 -8.77
N LEU A 227 -6.78 -10.29 -7.87
CA LEU A 227 -6.86 -11.46 -6.99
C LEU A 227 -7.10 -12.76 -7.76
N ILE A 228 -8.09 -12.81 -8.66
CA ILE A 228 -8.41 -14.05 -9.37
C ILE A 228 -7.31 -14.47 -10.35
N THR A 229 -6.65 -13.50 -11.01
CA THR A 229 -5.53 -13.78 -11.91
C THR A 229 -4.26 -14.19 -11.16
N SER A 230 -4.12 -13.82 -9.88
CA SER A 230 -2.99 -14.25 -9.05
C SER A 230 -3.01 -15.74 -8.69
N VAL A 231 -4.19 -16.35 -8.58
CA VAL A 231 -4.37 -17.74 -8.16
C VAL A 231 -3.61 -18.74 -9.06
N PRO A 232 -3.83 -18.76 -10.38
CA PRO A 232 -3.07 -19.67 -11.25
C PRO A 232 -1.57 -19.32 -11.24
N LEU A 233 -1.21 -18.05 -11.08
CA LEU A 233 0.18 -17.61 -11.08
C LEU A 233 0.98 -18.21 -9.91
N TRP A 234 0.39 -18.37 -8.73
CA TRP A 234 1.07 -19.00 -7.60
C TRP A 234 1.42 -20.46 -7.86
N LEU A 235 0.63 -21.17 -8.67
CA LEU A 235 0.92 -22.55 -9.08
C LEU A 235 1.97 -22.65 -10.19
N VAL A 236 2.24 -21.56 -10.92
CA VAL A 236 3.30 -21.52 -11.94
C VAL A 236 4.70 -21.58 -11.31
N PHE A 237 4.90 -20.95 -10.16
CA PHE A 237 6.21 -20.97 -9.47
C PHE A 237 6.72 -22.38 -9.13
N PRO A 238 5.95 -23.26 -8.44
CA PRO A 238 6.40 -24.63 -8.19
C PRO A 238 6.47 -25.47 -9.47
N ALA A 239 5.67 -25.15 -10.50
CA ALA A 239 5.78 -25.82 -11.80
C ALA A 239 7.14 -25.59 -12.48
N ALA A 240 7.82 -24.48 -12.16
CA ALA A 240 9.18 -24.24 -12.64
C ALA A 240 10.20 -25.29 -12.16
N SER A 241 9.95 -26.01 -11.06
CA SER A 241 10.85 -27.10 -10.65
C SER A 241 10.75 -28.34 -11.53
N LEU A 242 9.62 -28.53 -12.23
CA LEU A 242 9.44 -29.61 -13.20
C LEU A 242 10.27 -29.40 -14.47
N LEU A 243 10.70 -28.16 -14.72
CA LEU A 243 11.53 -27.76 -15.86
C LEU A 243 13.03 -27.73 -15.52
N SER A 244 13.46 -28.38 -14.42
CA SER A 244 14.87 -28.41 -13.99
C SER A 244 15.82 -28.93 -15.09
N HIS A 245 15.36 -29.88 -15.91
CA HIS A 245 16.10 -30.41 -17.05
C HIS A 245 16.25 -29.43 -18.22
N ALA A 246 15.37 -28.43 -18.33
CA ALA A 246 15.33 -27.44 -19.42
C ALA A 246 15.57 -26.03 -18.86
N ARG A 247 16.81 -25.73 -18.47
CA ARG A 247 17.19 -24.45 -17.84
C ARG A 247 16.69 -23.20 -18.56
N PRO A 248 16.78 -23.07 -19.91
CA PRO A 248 16.28 -21.86 -20.58
C PRO A 248 14.76 -21.69 -20.47
N ALA A 249 14.01 -22.79 -20.52
CA ALA A 249 12.55 -22.78 -20.36
C ALA A 249 12.15 -22.43 -18.93
N GLN A 250 12.85 -23.00 -17.94
CA GLN A 250 12.67 -22.66 -16.53
C GLN A 250 12.89 -21.16 -16.28
N TRP A 251 13.98 -20.59 -16.80
CA TRP A 251 14.28 -19.16 -16.68
C TRP A 251 13.21 -18.29 -17.34
N THR A 252 12.82 -18.63 -18.56
CA THR A 252 11.77 -17.90 -19.29
C THR A 252 10.45 -17.91 -18.51
N LEU A 253 10.07 -19.06 -17.96
CA LEU A 253 8.87 -19.19 -17.15
C LEU A 253 8.93 -18.30 -15.89
N LEU A 254 10.06 -18.30 -15.18
CA LEU A 254 10.23 -17.54 -13.94
C LEU A 254 10.23 -16.02 -14.18
N THR A 255 10.94 -15.55 -15.20
CA THR A 255 10.94 -14.13 -15.61
C THR A 255 9.52 -13.68 -15.98
N VAL A 256 8.84 -14.42 -16.86
CA VAL A 256 7.46 -14.07 -17.25
C VAL A 256 6.50 -14.12 -16.06
N ALA A 257 6.62 -15.12 -15.18
CA ALA A 257 5.79 -15.24 -13.98
C ALA A 257 6.05 -14.10 -12.99
N MET A 258 7.29 -13.67 -12.81
CA MET A 258 7.63 -12.54 -11.94
C MET A 258 7.20 -11.18 -12.51
N ALA A 259 7.30 -11.00 -13.83
CA ALA A 259 6.75 -9.83 -14.50
C ALA A 259 5.22 -9.76 -14.32
N ALA A 260 4.52 -10.87 -14.56
CA ALA A 260 3.09 -10.97 -14.34
C ALA A 260 2.71 -10.71 -12.88
N ARG A 261 3.45 -11.29 -11.92
CA ARG A 261 3.27 -11.06 -10.47
C ARG A 261 3.35 -9.57 -10.16
N SER A 262 4.35 -8.87 -10.70
CA SER A 262 4.60 -7.46 -10.41
C SER A 262 3.47 -6.56 -10.94
N ALA A 263 2.97 -6.85 -12.14
CA ALA A 263 1.80 -6.17 -12.71
C ALA A 263 0.52 -6.41 -11.89
N ILE A 264 0.29 -7.67 -11.49
CA ILE A 264 -0.85 -8.03 -10.64
C ILE A 264 -0.73 -7.37 -9.26
N ALA A 265 0.45 -7.34 -8.66
CA ALA A 265 0.73 -6.69 -7.38
C ALA A 265 0.32 -5.21 -7.45
N CYS A 266 0.84 -4.47 -8.44
CA CYS A 266 0.51 -3.07 -8.65
C CYS A 266 -1.00 -2.84 -8.75
N THR A 267 -1.67 -3.63 -9.58
CA THR A 267 -3.11 -3.48 -9.86
C THR A 267 -3.94 -3.75 -8.61
N THR A 268 -3.61 -4.83 -7.89
CA THR A 268 -4.33 -5.28 -6.69
C THR A 268 -4.13 -4.30 -5.53
N PHE A 269 -2.87 -3.92 -5.25
CA PHE A 269 -2.56 -3.01 -4.14
C PHE A 269 -3.10 -1.60 -4.37
N THR A 270 -2.96 -1.07 -5.59
CA THR A 270 -3.51 0.26 -5.87
C THR A 270 -5.04 0.25 -5.86
N GLY A 271 -5.67 -0.82 -6.39
CA GLY A 271 -7.12 -1.01 -6.33
C GLY A 271 -7.65 -1.00 -4.90
N VAL A 272 -7.08 -1.82 -4.01
CA VAL A 272 -7.56 -1.92 -2.62
C VAL A 272 -7.29 -0.66 -1.80
N LEU A 273 -6.16 0.03 -2.01
CA LEU A 273 -5.88 1.31 -1.34
C LEU A 273 -6.88 2.40 -1.76
N VAL A 274 -7.27 2.44 -3.03
CA VAL A 274 -8.33 3.36 -3.49
C VAL A 274 -9.68 2.99 -2.86
N LEU A 275 -10.01 1.70 -2.73
CA LEU A 275 -11.25 1.25 -2.07
C LEU A 275 -11.28 1.64 -0.59
N ILE A 276 -10.15 1.52 0.13
CA ILE A 276 -10.02 2.00 1.52
C ILE A 276 -10.19 3.53 1.59
N SER A 277 -9.59 4.26 0.64
CA SER A 277 -9.71 5.72 0.61
C SER A 277 -11.14 6.17 0.33
N ASN A 278 -11.88 5.40 -0.47
CA ASN A 278 -13.25 5.68 -0.82
C ASN A 278 -14.25 5.25 0.26
N SER A 279 -13.91 4.27 1.12
CA SER A 279 -14.75 3.87 2.25
C SER A 279 -14.70 4.87 3.41
N ALA A 280 -13.67 5.70 3.49
CA ALA A 280 -13.52 6.72 4.52
C ALA A 280 -14.10 8.08 4.11
N SER A 281 -14.74 8.77 5.07
CA SER A 281 -15.10 10.18 4.93
C SER A 281 -13.85 11.07 5.01
N SER A 282 -13.90 12.25 4.38
CA SER A 282 -12.76 13.19 4.26
C SER A 282 -12.13 13.57 5.60
N GLY A 283 -12.92 13.65 6.68
CA GLY A 283 -12.44 13.97 8.02
C GLY A 283 -11.69 12.84 8.73
N ASN A 284 -11.88 11.59 8.30
CA ASN A 284 -11.41 10.39 9.02
C ASN A 284 -10.49 9.48 8.18
N MET A 285 -10.17 9.89 6.95
CA MET A 285 -9.36 9.11 6.00
C MET A 285 -7.99 8.69 6.57
N GLY A 286 -7.34 9.56 7.34
CA GLY A 286 -6.06 9.25 7.98
C GLY A 286 -6.17 8.12 9.02
N ALA A 287 -7.24 8.09 9.82
CA ALA A 287 -7.47 7.05 10.82
C ALA A 287 -7.78 5.69 10.18
N VAL A 288 -8.63 5.69 9.14
CA VAL A 288 -8.96 4.46 8.37
C VAL A 288 -7.71 3.90 7.70
N MET A 289 -6.93 4.74 7.00
CA MET A 289 -5.67 4.31 6.38
C MET A 289 -4.67 3.79 7.40
N GLY A 290 -4.49 4.49 8.52
CA GLY A 290 -3.60 4.05 9.61
C GLY A 290 -4.01 2.67 10.16
N LEU A 291 -5.31 2.46 10.37
CA LEU A 291 -5.85 1.16 10.79
C LEU A 291 -5.57 0.06 9.75
N SER A 292 -5.92 0.29 8.48
CA SER A 292 -5.71 -0.70 7.42
C SER A 292 -4.24 -1.05 7.24
N HIS A 293 -3.33 -0.06 7.32
CA HIS A 293 -1.89 -0.28 7.24
C HIS A 293 -1.34 -1.02 8.46
N SER A 294 -1.85 -0.74 9.66
CA SER A 294 -1.44 -1.43 10.89
C SER A 294 -1.86 -2.91 10.84
N LEU A 295 -3.11 -3.17 10.42
CA LEU A 295 -3.61 -4.54 10.23
C LEU A 295 -2.82 -5.26 9.15
N CYS A 296 -2.56 -4.62 8.00
CA CYS A 296 -1.75 -5.20 6.95
C CYS A 296 -0.32 -5.51 7.44
N SER A 297 0.29 -4.63 8.24
CA SER A 297 1.63 -4.83 8.79
C SER A 297 1.69 -6.04 9.74
N PHE A 298 0.65 -6.23 10.57
CA PHE A 298 0.53 -7.42 11.41
C PHE A 298 0.49 -8.70 10.58
N PHE A 299 -0.36 -8.74 9.55
CA PHE A 299 -0.44 -9.89 8.64
C PHE A 299 0.88 -10.11 7.86
N ARG A 300 1.54 -9.03 7.43
CA ARG A 300 2.85 -9.11 6.77
C ARG A 300 3.94 -9.65 7.69
N ALA A 301 3.90 -9.36 8.99
CA ALA A 301 4.83 -9.91 9.95
C ALA A 301 4.66 -11.43 10.13
N VAL A 302 3.43 -11.95 10.00
CA VAL A 302 3.13 -13.39 10.11
C VAL A 302 3.49 -14.17 8.84
N GLY A 303 3.43 -13.53 7.66
CA GLY A 303 3.66 -14.17 6.36
C GLY A 303 4.94 -15.00 6.22
N PRO A 304 6.13 -14.48 6.55
CA PRO A 304 7.38 -15.23 6.45
C PRO A 304 7.39 -16.50 7.31
N ALA A 305 6.91 -16.41 8.55
CA ALA A 305 6.80 -17.56 9.45
C ALA A 305 5.83 -18.60 8.91
N PHE A 306 4.69 -18.17 8.37
CA PHE A 306 3.70 -19.04 7.73
C PHE A 306 4.26 -19.75 6.50
N GLY A 307 4.82 -19.01 5.54
CA GLY A 307 5.39 -19.56 4.30
C GLY A 307 6.57 -20.49 4.56
N GLY A 308 7.50 -20.07 5.44
CA GLY A 308 8.67 -20.87 5.80
C GLY A 308 8.30 -22.17 6.53
N THR A 309 7.28 -22.15 7.39
CA THR A 309 6.82 -23.35 8.11
C THR A 309 6.20 -24.36 7.13
N ILE A 310 5.31 -23.91 6.24
CA ILE A 310 4.67 -24.81 5.26
C ILE A 310 5.71 -25.36 4.29
N TRP A 311 6.65 -24.54 3.82
CA TRP A 311 7.74 -25.01 2.97
C TRP A 311 8.63 -26.04 3.68
N SER A 312 9.01 -25.77 4.93
CA SER A 312 9.81 -26.70 5.73
C SER A 312 9.09 -28.04 5.96
N TYR A 313 7.78 -28.00 6.14
CA TYR A 313 6.96 -29.20 6.21
C TYR A 313 6.92 -29.92 4.86
N ALA A 314 6.72 -29.19 3.76
CA ALA A 314 6.65 -29.71 2.40
C ALA A 314 7.93 -30.45 1.99
N VAL A 315 9.11 -29.90 2.31
CA VAL A 315 10.42 -30.51 2.00
C VAL A 315 10.64 -31.87 2.70
N ARG A 316 9.96 -32.12 3.83
CA ARG A 316 10.05 -33.39 4.56
C ARG A 316 9.14 -34.49 4.02
N GLN A 317 8.20 -34.14 3.15
CA GLN A 317 7.23 -35.09 2.62
C GLN A 317 7.83 -35.90 1.48
N THR A 318 7.40 -37.16 1.37
CA THR A 318 7.86 -38.11 0.34
C THR A 318 6.89 -38.26 -0.83
N PHE A 319 5.70 -37.65 -0.76
CA PHE A 319 4.71 -37.73 -1.83
C PHE A 319 5.12 -36.87 -3.04
N PRO A 320 4.74 -37.27 -4.27
CA PRO A 320 5.08 -36.54 -5.48
C PRO A 320 4.44 -35.14 -5.47
N LEU A 321 5.17 -34.13 -5.98
CA LEU A 321 4.71 -32.73 -6.07
C LEU A 321 4.55 -32.01 -4.72
N HIS A 322 5.21 -32.47 -3.66
CA HIS A 322 5.23 -31.81 -2.35
C HIS A 322 5.62 -30.33 -2.42
N GLN A 323 6.44 -29.91 -3.39
CA GLN A 323 6.81 -28.52 -3.60
C GLN A 323 5.62 -27.58 -3.89
N PHE A 324 4.47 -28.10 -4.33
CA PHE A 324 3.27 -27.29 -4.59
C PHE A 324 2.53 -26.90 -3.32
N LEU A 325 2.75 -27.58 -2.19
CA LEU A 325 1.94 -27.43 -0.97
C LEU A 325 1.92 -26.00 -0.43
N ALA A 326 3.10 -25.36 -0.36
CA ALA A 326 3.23 -23.99 0.13
C ALA A 326 2.52 -22.98 -0.79
N TRP A 327 2.62 -23.17 -2.10
CA TRP A 327 2.00 -22.31 -3.11
C TRP A 327 0.49 -22.52 -3.21
N LEU A 328 0.02 -23.75 -3.00
CA LEU A 328 -1.40 -24.08 -2.92
C LEU A 328 -2.04 -23.41 -1.71
N ALA A 329 -1.36 -23.37 -0.56
CA ALA A 329 -1.85 -22.64 0.62
C ALA A 329 -2.04 -21.15 0.31
N ILE A 330 -1.08 -20.52 -0.37
CA ILE A 330 -1.20 -19.11 -0.82
C ILE A 330 -2.37 -18.95 -1.80
N SER A 331 -2.55 -19.88 -2.72
CA SER A 331 -3.66 -19.89 -3.70
C SER A 331 -5.03 -19.99 -3.03
N ILE A 332 -5.16 -20.83 -2.00
CA ILE A 332 -6.39 -20.96 -1.19
C ILE A 332 -6.69 -19.67 -0.45
N ILE A 333 -5.68 -19.03 0.17
CA ILE A 333 -5.85 -17.74 0.84
C ILE A 333 -6.25 -16.65 -0.18
N ALA A 334 -5.70 -16.67 -1.40
CA ALA A 334 -6.09 -15.75 -2.47
C ALA A 334 -7.53 -15.96 -2.92
N LEU A 335 -7.99 -17.21 -3.10
CA LEU A 335 -9.39 -17.52 -3.40
C LEU A 335 -10.33 -17.11 -2.27
N PHE A 336 -9.95 -17.36 -1.01
CA PHE A 336 -10.71 -16.91 0.15
C PHE A 336 -10.83 -15.38 0.18
N THR A 337 -9.73 -14.67 -0.07
CA THR A 337 -9.69 -13.21 -0.16
C THR A 337 -10.56 -12.70 -1.30
N PHE A 338 -10.55 -13.36 -2.45
CA PHE A 338 -11.42 -13.05 -3.59
C PHE A 338 -12.91 -13.21 -3.23
N SER A 339 -13.29 -14.32 -2.59
CA SER A 339 -14.67 -14.55 -2.14
C SER A 339 -15.15 -13.47 -1.17
N ILE A 340 -14.30 -13.02 -0.25
CA ILE A 340 -14.61 -11.90 0.64
C ILE A 340 -14.69 -10.58 -0.14
N ALA A 341 -13.77 -10.35 -1.08
CA ALA A 341 -13.75 -9.15 -1.90
C ALA A 341 -15.00 -9.01 -2.78
N MET A 342 -15.64 -10.12 -3.20
CA MET A 342 -16.93 -10.08 -3.91
C MET A 342 -18.07 -9.53 -3.06
N LEU A 343 -17.94 -9.50 -1.72
CA LEU A 343 -18.92 -8.88 -0.82
C LEU A 343 -18.80 -7.35 -0.77
N LEU A 344 -17.76 -6.76 -1.38
CA LEU A 344 -17.56 -5.31 -1.40
C LEU A 344 -18.61 -4.65 -2.30
N PRO A 345 -19.33 -3.62 -1.82
CA PRO A 345 -20.36 -2.98 -2.61
C PRO A 345 -19.74 -2.17 -3.77
N PRO A 346 -20.36 -2.17 -4.96
CA PRO A 346 -19.89 -1.37 -6.11
C PRO A 346 -19.83 0.14 -5.86
N SER A 347 -20.53 0.63 -4.82
CA SER A 347 -20.49 2.03 -4.40
C SER A 347 -19.08 2.51 -4.03
N LEU A 348 -18.19 1.60 -3.58
CA LEU A 348 -16.80 1.93 -3.24
C LEU A 348 -15.92 2.30 -4.45
N ASN A 349 -16.41 2.14 -5.68
CA ASN A 349 -15.75 2.70 -6.86
C ASN A 349 -15.77 4.23 -6.86
N LEU A 350 -16.70 4.84 -6.13
CA LEU A 350 -16.85 6.29 -5.96
C LEU A 350 -16.47 6.69 -4.53
N PRO A 351 -15.99 7.93 -4.32
CA PRO A 351 -15.60 8.38 -3.00
C PRO A 351 -16.86 8.60 -2.13
N ALA A 352 -16.79 8.22 -0.85
CA ALA A 352 -17.83 8.55 0.13
C ALA A 352 -18.05 10.08 0.18
N LEU A 353 -19.32 10.48 0.13
CA LEU A 353 -19.76 11.88 0.17
C LEU A 353 -19.57 12.52 1.54
#